data_AF-A0A090GIN5-F1
#
_entry.id   AF-A0A090GIN5-F1
#
_cell.length_a   1.000
_cell.length_b   1.000
_cell.length_c   1.000
_cell.angle_alpha   90.00
_cell.angle_beta   90.00
_cell.angle_gamma   90.00
#
_symmetry.space_group_name_H-M   'P 1'
#
loop_
_entity.id
_entity.type
_entity.pdbx_description
1 polymer ?
#
loop_
_entity_poly.entity_id
_entity_poly.type
_entity_poly.pdbx_seq_one_letter_code
_entity_poly.pdbx_strand_id
1 'polypeptide(L)' 'MTMRGRSWIRQQRLAEAQELTEQIIRLEQELLVPKGAKLRELIEVGYQIRTYKRRLCKLERCISALQSCQSAT' A
#
# COMPACT_ATOMS: atom_id res chain seq x y z
N MET A 1 -5.45 -30.70 -8.94
CA MET A 1 -5.79 -29.38 -9.53
C MET A 1 -4.92 -28.30 -8.86
N THR A 2 -4.31 -27.46 -9.68
CA THR A 2 -3.23 -26.51 -9.36
C THR A 2 -3.66 -25.41 -8.38
N MET A 3 -3.57 -25.69 -7.07
CA MET A 3 -3.70 -24.68 -6.00
C MET A 3 -2.56 -23.63 -6.01
N ARG A 4 -1.54 -23.76 -6.89
CA ARG A 4 -0.41 -22.81 -6.98
C ARG A 4 -0.76 -21.45 -7.59
N GLY A 5 -1.84 -21.34 -8.37
CA GLY A 5 -2.19 -20.10 -9.07
C GLY A 5 -2.77 -19.00 -8.18
N ARG A 6 -3.53 -19.35 -7.14
CA ARG A 6 -4.16 -18.35 -6.24
C ARG A 6 -3.19 -17.84 -5.17
N SER A 7 -2.23 -18.67 -4.75
CA SER A 7 -1.19 -18.28 -3.78
C SER A 7 -0.22 -17.25 -4.35
N TRP A 8 0.14 -17.34 -5.64
CA TRP A 8 1.01 -16.38 -6.32
C TRP A 8 0.39 -14.97 -6.37
N ILE A 9 -0.90 -14.87 -6.70
CA ILE A 9 -1.64 -13.60 -6.73
C ILE A 9 -1.68 -12.96 -5.33
N ARG A 10 -1.86 -13.77 -4.29
CA ARG A 10 -1.86 -13.29 -2.90
C ARG A 10 -0.48 -12.77 -2.48
N GLN A 11 0.59 -13.50 -2.79
CA GLN A 11 1.97 -13.07 -2.50
C GLN A 11 2.32 -11.78 -3.24
N GLN A 12 1.94 -11.66 -4.51
CA GLN A 12 2.13 -10.45 -5.30
C GLN A 12 1.43 -9.24 -4.68
N ARG A 13 0.17 -9.40 -4.23
CA ARG A 13 -0.59 -8.31 -3.61
C ARG A 13 -0.07 -7.93 -2.22
N LEU A 14 0.42 -8.91 -1.45
CA LEU A 14 1.09 -8.65 -0.17
C LEU A 14 2.39 -7.88 -0.35
N ALA A 15 3.21 -8.27 -1.33
CA ALA A 15 4.44 -7.54 -1.67
C ALA A 15 4.14 -6.10 -2.10
N GLU A 16 3.12 -5.89 -2.95
CA GLU A 16 2.70 -4.55 -3.37
C GLU A 16 2.18 -3.70 -2.19
N ALA A 17 1.48 -4.31 -1.23
CA ALA A 17 1.03 -3.62 -0.02
C ALA A 17 2.20 -3.24 0.91
N GLN A 18 3.20 -4.12 1.08
CA GLN A 18 4.41 -3.83 1.85
C GLN A 18 5.22 -2.70 1.22
N GLU A 19 5.42 -2.73 -0.09
CA GLU A 19 6.14 -1.68 -0.82
C GLU A 19 5.42 -0.32 -0.69
N LEU A 20 4.09 -0.29 -0.84
CA LEU A 20 3.32 0.93 -0.62
C LEU A 20 3.39 1.44 0.81
N THR A 21 3.45 0.54 1.79
CA THR A 21 3.61 0.91 3.21
C THR A 21 4.96 1.57 3.43
N GLU A 22 6.05 0.99 2.90
CA GLU A 22 7.38 1.61 2.98
C GLU A 22 7.44 2.96 2.29
N GLN A 23 6.81 3.12 1.12
CA GLN A 23 6.73 4.41 0.43
C GLN A 23 5.98 5.46 1.25
N ILE A 24 4.87 5.09 1.89
CA ILE A 24 4.12 6.00 2.79
C ILE A 24 5.00 6.41 3.97
N ILE A 25 5.69 5.47 4.61
CA ILE A 25 6.58 5.75 5.75
C ILE A 25 7.72 6.70 5.34
N ARG A 26 8.33 6.48 4.17
CA ARG A 26 9.38 7.37 3.65
C ARG A 26 8.86 8.78 3.40
N LEU A 27 7.69 8.92 2.77
CA LEU A 27 7.07 10.22 2.50
C LEU A 27 6.63 10.93 3.80
N GLU A 28 6.15 10.19 4.80
CA GLU A 28 5.83 10.74 6.12
C GLU A 28 7.09 11.20 6.86
N GLN A 29 8.19 10.45 6.76
CA GLN A 29 9.50 10.86 7.30
C GLN A 29 10.05 12.11 6.59
N GLU A 30 9.94 12.19 5.26
CA GLU A 30 10.32 13.39 4.51
C GLU A 30 9.51 14.63 4.93
N LEU A 31 8.24 14.45 5.29
CA LEU A 31 7.38 15.51 5.81
C LEU A 31 7.77 15.94 7.23
N LEU A 32 8.26 15.00 8.06
CA LEU A 32 8.70 15.24 9.44
C LEU A 32 10.09 15.88 9.53
N VAL A 33 10.95 15.67 8.53
CA VAL A 33 12.26 16.32 8.48
C VAL A 33 12.05 17.79 8.11
N PRO A 34 12.43 18.75 8.99
CA PRO A 34 12.26 20.17 8.72
C PRO A 34 13.32 20.63 7.71
N LYS A 35 13.12 20.31 6.44
CA LYS A 35 14.07 20.52 5.35
C LYS A 35 13.73 21.76 4.53
N GLY A 36 13.40 22.89 5.17
CA GLY A 36 13.12 24.15 4.45
C GLY A 36 12.16 24.01 3.25
N ALA A 37 11.28 23.00 3.30
CA ALA A 37 10.55 22.53 2.14
C ALA A 37 9.49 23.58 1.77
N LYS A 38 9.35 23.85 0.48
CA LYS A 38 8.38 24.84 0.02
C LYS A 38 6.99 24.32 0.32
N LEU A 39 6.07 25.20 0.72
CA LEU A 39 4.67 24.84 1.01
C LEU A 39 4.03 24.01 -0.11
N ARG A 40 4.42 24.27 -1.36
CA ARG A 40 3.99 23.52 -2.55
C ARG A 40 4.46 22.06 -2.54
N GLU A 41 5.69 21.80 -2.14
CA GLU A 41 6.25 20.44 -2.02
C GLU A 41 5.56 19.67 -0.89
N LEU A 42 5.25 20.32 0.23
CA LEU A 42 4.49 19.71 1.34
C LEU A 42 3.07 19.33 0.92
N ILE A 43 2.40 20.18 0.12
CA ILE A 43 1.06 19.89 -0.42
C ILE A 43 1.13 18.73 -1.41
N GLU A 44 2.15 18.68 -2.25
CA GLU A 44 2.36 17.61 -3.23
C GLU A 44 2.65 16.26 -2.53
N VAL A 45 3.55 16.24 -1.54
CA VAL A 45 3.82 15.07 -0.70
C VAL A 45 2.55 14.63 0.04
N GLY A 46 1.78 15.57 0.59
CA GLY A 46 0.48 15.26 1.23
C GLY A 46 -0.54 14.64 0.28
N TYR A 47 -0.58 15.10 -0.98
CA TYR A 47 -1.43 14.52 -2.03
C TYR A 47 -0.99 13.10 -2.39
N GLN A 48 0.33 12.87 -2.50
CA GLN A 48 0.88 11.55 -2.74
C GLN A 48 0.57 10.58 -1.60
N ILE A 49 0.78 10.99 -0.34
CA ILE A 49 0.42 10.18 0.84
C ILE A 49 -1.05 9.79 0.83
N ARG A 50 -1.97 10.73 0.55
CA ARG A 50 -3.41 10.43 0.45
C ARG A 50 -3.72 9.41 -0.65
N THR A 51 -3.06 9.55 -1.79
CA THR A 51 -3.23 8.65 -2.94
C THR A 51 -2.73 7.24 -2.63
N TYR A 52 -1.53 7.13 -2.04
CA TYR A 52 -0.96 5.86 -1.63
C TYR A 52 -1.77 5.18 -0.53
N LYS A 53 -2.24 5.92 0.49
CA LYS A 53 -3.15 5.38 1.53
C LYS A 53 -4.45 4.85 0.93
N ARG A 54 -5.05 5.54 -0.04
CA ARG A 54 -6.24 5.04 -0.75
C ARG A 54 -5.96 3.76 -1.54
N ARG A 55 -4.81 3.69 -2.22
CA ARG A 55 -4.41 2.51 -2.99
C ARG A 55 -4.12 1.31 -2.08
N LEU A 56 -3.46 1.55 -0.96
CA LEU A 56 -3.20 0.55 0.08
C LEU A 56 -4.51 0.01 0.66
N CYS A 57 -5.47 0.87 1.02
CA CYS A 57 -6.78 0.43 1.52
C CYS A 57 -7.54 -0.45 0.50
N LYS A 58 -7.43 -0.17 -0.80
CA LYS A 58 -8.00 -1.04 -1.84
C LYS A 58 -7.29 -2.39 -1.91
N LEU A 59 -5.96 -2.39 -1.82
CA LEU A 59 -5.16 -3.62 -1.81
C LEU A 59 -5.46 -4.49 -0.59
N GLU A 60 -5.55 -3.89 0.60
CA GLU A 60 -5.96 -4.59 1.83
C GLU A 60 -7.35 -5.21 1.68
N ARG A 61 -8.33 -4.48 1.12
CA ARG A 61 -9.65 -5.03 0.83
C ARG A 61 -9.60 -6.20 -0.14
N CYS A 62 -8.77 -6.12 -1.18
CA CYS A 62 -8.56 -7.24 -2.11
C CYS A 62 -7.90 -8.44 -1.43
N ILE A 63 -6.91 -8.23 -0.56
CA ILE A 63 -6.24 -9.30 0.19
C ILE A 63 -7.23 -9.96 1.16
N SER A 64 -8.03 -9.18 1.89
CA SER A 64 -9.06 -9.70 2.79
C SER A 64 -10.14 -10.49 2.05
N ALA A 65 -10.56 -10.04 0.86
CA ALA A 65 -11.49 -10.78 0.01
C ALA A 65 -10.88 -12.10 -0.50
N LEU A 66 -9.58 -12.10 -0.83
CA LEU A 66 -8.87 -13.33 -1.20
C LEU A 66 -8.71 -14.29 -0.02
N GLN A 67 -8.59 -13.79 1.21
CA GLN A 67 -8.55 -14.60 2.43
C GLN A 67 -9.92 -15.21 2.76
N SER A 68 -11.01 -14.45 2.68
CA SER A 68 -12.35 -14.97 2.96
C SER A 68 -12.80 -16.04 1.95
N CYS A 69 -12.33 -15.95 0.69
CA CYS A 69 -12.54 -17.00 -0.30
C CYS A 69 -11.68 -18.27 -0.10
N GLN A 70 -10.68 -18.26 0.80
CA GLN A 70 -9.85 -19.44 1.10
C GLN A 70 -10.39 -20.25 2.28
N SER A 71 -11.20 -19.67 3.16
CA SER A 71 -11.78 -20.32 4.35
C SER A 71 -13.12 -21.05 4.10
N ALA A 72 -13.60 -21.09 2.86
CA ALA A 72 -14.88 -21.70 2.49
C ALA A 72 -14.76 -23.14 1.91
N THR A 73 -13.65 -23.81 2.16
CA THR A 73 -13.39 -25.23 1.81
C THR A 73 -12.77 -25.93 3.00
#